data_AF-A0AAW6DVA3-F1
#
_entry.id   AF-A0AAW6DVA3-F1
#
_cell.length_a   1.000
_cell.length_b   1.000
_cell.length_c   1.000
_cell.angle_alpha   90.00
_cell.angle_beta   90.00
_cell.angle_gamma   90.00
#
_symmetry.space_group_name_H-M   'P 1'
#
loop_
_entity.id
_entity.type
_entity.pdbx_description
1 polymer ?
#
loop_
_entity_poly.entity_id
_entity_poly.type
_entity_poly.pdbx_seq_one_letter_code
_entity_poly.pdbx_strand_id
1 'polypeptide(L)' 'MTKPATIAKNKYNAKAYDRIALQVKKGEKDKIKDHAQSKGESLNGFINRAIHETMSRDKTE' A
#
# COMPACT_ATOMS: atom_id res chain seq x y z
N MET A 1 19.53 22.22 3.89
CA MET A 1 20.15 21.50 2.73
C MET A 1 19.61 20.08 2.70
N THR A 2 18.77 19.73 1.73
CA THR A 2 18.33 18.34 1.51
C THR A 2 19.49 17.53 0.94
N LYS A 3 19.82 16.41 1.58
CA LYS A 3 20.95 15.57 1.17
C LYS A 3 20.69 15.02 -0.25
N PRO A 4 21.70 15.01 -1.15
CA PRO A 4 21.53 14.54 -2.54
C PRO A 4 21.01 13.10 -2.64
N ALA A 5 21.35 12.24 -1.67
CA ALA A 5 20.80 10.88 -1.57
C ALA A 5 19.27 10.84 -1.40
N THR A 6 18.67 11.79 -0.68
CA THR A 6 17.22 11.88 -0.49
C THR A 6 16.53 12.27 -1.80
N ILE A 7 17.13 13.16 -2.58
CA ILE A 7 16.60 13.61 -3.88
C ILE A 7 16.59 12.45 -4.88
N ALA A 8 17.68 11.68 -4.95
CA ALA A 8 17.76 10.51 -5.81
C ALA A 8 16.70 9.45 -5.46
N LYS A 9 16.53 9.16 -4.16
CA LYS A 9 15.51 8.21 -3.68
C LYS A 9 14.08 8.66 -4.02
N ASN A 10 13.79 9.95 -3.88
CA ASN A 10 12.49 10.51 -4.22
C ASN A 10 12.21 10.44 -5.73
N LYS A 11 13.21 10.74 -6.58
CA LYS A 11 13.07 10.64 -8.04
C LYS A 11 12.80 9.21 -8.50
N TYR A 12 13.49 8.23 -7.92
CA TYR A 12 13.23 6.82 -8.19
C TYR A 12 11.82 6.42 -7.75
N ASN A 13 11.43 6.79 -6.52
CA ASN A 13 10.11 6.45 -5.99
C ASN A 13 8.97 7.02 -6.85
N ALA A 14 9.11 8.26 -7.32
CA ALA A 14 8.11 8.91 -8.17
C ALA A 14 8.02 8.30 -9.58
N LYS A 15 9.09 7.67 -10.08
CA LYS A 15 9.09 7.01 -11.40
C LYS A 15 8.55 5.58 -11.32
N ALA A 16 8.82 4.88 -10.22
CA ALA A 16 8.55 3.45 -10.08
C ALA A 16 7.23 3.14 -9.36
N TYR A 17 6.69 4.07 -8.56
CA TYR A 17 5.52 3.81 -7.71
C TYR A 17 4.52 4.96 -7.75
N ASP A 18 3.26 4.63 -8.01
CA ASP A 18 2.14 5.50 -7.71
C ASP A 18 1.83 5.44 -6.21
N ARG A 19 1.73 6.62 -5.56
CA ARG A 19 1.38 6.70 -4.14
C ARG A 19 -0.11 6.95 -3.97
N ILE A 20 -0.79 6.04 -3.29
CA ILE A 20 -2.19 6.18 -2.90
C ILE A 20 -2.25 6.51 -1.40
N ALA A 21 -2.87 7.64 -1.07
CA ALA A 21 -3.16 7.99 0.32
C ALA A 21 -4.48 7.32 0.73
N LEU A 22 -4.42 6.39 1.68
CA LEU A 22 -5.60 5.72 2.22
C LEU A 22 -6.02 6.35 3.55
N GLN A 23 -7.27 6.81 3.63
CA GLN A 23 -7.88 7.28 4.87
C GLN A 23 -8.80 6.17 5.41
N VAL A 24 -8.51 5.71 6.63
CA VAL A 24 -9.34 4.75 7.37
C VAL A 24 -9.71 5.33 8.72
N LYS A 25 -10.77 4.83 9.35
CA LYS A 25 -11.15 5.29 10.69
C LYS A 25 -10.06 4.95 11.70
N LYS A 26 -9.99 5.73 12.78
CA LYS A 26 -9.04 5.49 13.87
C LYS A 26 -9.27 4.07 14.43
N GLY A 27 -8.19 3.28 14.51
CA GLY A 27 -8.22 1.88 14.96
C GLY A 27 -8.47 0.84 13.86
N GLU A 28 -8.94 1.23 12.66
CA GLU A 28 -9.05 0.27 11.55
C GLU A 28 -7.71 -0.11 10.97
N LYS A 29 -6.75 0.82 10.96
CA LYS A 29 -5.38 0.54 10.52
C LYS A 29 -4.77 -0.65 11.28
N ASP A 30 -4.99 -0.72 12.59
CA ASP A 30 -4.45 -1.79 13.43
C ASP A 30 -5.14 -3.12 13.10
N LYS A 31 -6.46 -3.13 12.92
CA LYS A 31 -7.19 -4.32 12.46
C LYS A 31 -6.68 -4.84 11.12
N ILE A 32 -6.44 -3.95 10.16
CA ILE A 32 -5.91 -4.33 8.84
C ILE A 32 -4.49 -4.87 8.98
N LYS A 33 -3.67 -4.26 9.84
CA LYS A 33 -2.31 -4.71 10.11
C LYS A 33 -2.29 -6.11 10.75
N ASP A 34 -3.12 -6.34 11.75
CA ASP A 34 -3.21 -7.64 12.43
C ASP A 34 -3.70 -8.73 11.47
N HIS A 35 -4.67 -8.40 10.61
CA HIS A 35 -5.13 -9.30 9.56
C HIS A 35 -4.02 -9.65 8.57
N ALA A 36 -3.29 -8.64 8.06
CA ALA A 36 -2.16 -8.85 7.16
C ALA A 36 -1.08 -9.73 7.83
N GLN A 37 -0.75 -9.47 9.09
CA GLN A 37 0.21 -10.26 9.86
C GLN A 37 -0.25 -11.71 10.05
N SER A 38 -1.54 -11.94 10.31
CA SER A 38 -2.10 -13.31 10.42
C SER A 38 -1.96 -14.12 9.12
N LYS A 39 -1.87 -13.42 7.98
CA LYS A 39 -1.66 -14.01 6.64
C LYS A 39 -0.17 -14.07 6.25
N GLY A 40 0.74 -13.61 7.09
CA GLY A 40 2.17 -13.53 6.79
C GLY A 40 2.53 -12.45 5.78
N GLU A 41 1.64 -11.48 5.53
CA GLU A 41 1.81 -10.43 4.55
C GLU A 41 2.12 -9.08 5.21
N SER A 42 2.81 -8.20 4.49
CA SER A 42 2.93 -6.80 4.90
C SER A 42 1.59 -6.08 4.72
N LEU A 43 1.36 -5.03 5.51
CA LEU A 43 0.17 -4.18 5.37
C LEU A 43 -0.02 -3.68 3.93
N ASN A 44 1.05 -3.24 3.28
CA ASN A 44 1.00 -2.78 1.89
C ASN A 44 0.72 -3.91 0.89
N GLY A 45 1.31 -5.09 1.12
CA GLY A 45 1.04 -6.28 0.30
C GLY A 45 -0.42 -6.72 0.39
N PHE A 46 -0.97 -6.74 1.61
CA PHE A 46 -2.38 -7.04 1.85
C PHE A 46 -3.31 -6.06 1.12
N ILE A 47 -3.04 -4.75 1.22
CA ILE A 47 -3.85 -3.72 0.55
C ILE A 47 -3.81 -3.91 -0.97
N ASN A 48 -2.63 -4.11 -1.56
CA ASN A 48 -2.52 -4.33 -3.01
C ASN A 48 -3.25 -5.61 -3.44
N ARG A 49 -3.10 -6.70 -2.69
CA ARG A 49 -3.81 -7.96 -2.97
C ARG A 49 -5.32 -7.77 -2.93
N ALA A 50 -5.85 -7.10 -1.91
CA ALA A 50 -7.28 -6.83 -1.77
C ALA A 50 -7.82 -5.99 -2.94
N ILE A 51 -7.07 -4.97 -3.38
CA ILE A 51 -7.43 -4.16 -4.56
C ILE A 51 -7.49 -5.04 -5.81
N HIS A 52 -6.46 -5.85 -6.07
CA HIS A 52 -6.42 -6.73 -7.24
C HIS A 52 -7.52 -7.78 -7.24
N GLU A 53 -7.75 -8.44 -6.11
CA GLU A 53 -8.83 -9.44 -5.95
C GLU A 53 -10.21 -8.81 -6.22
N THR A 54 -10.46 -7.61 -5.71
CA THR A 54 -11.73 -6.89 -5.92
C THR A 54 -11.89 -6.51 -7.39
N MET A 55 -10.88 -5.88 -8.01
CA MET A 55 -10.90 -5.54 -9.43
C MET A 55 -11.09 -6.76 -10.35
N SER A 56 -10.52 -7.92 -9.97
CA SER A 56 -10.73 -9.16 -10.72
C SER A 56 -12.15 -9.67 -10.57
N ARG A 57 -12.73 -9.62 -9.37
CA ARG A 57 -14.10 -10.04 -9.10
C ARG A 57 -15.12 -9.18 -9.86
N ASP A 58 -14.93 -7.87 -9.86
CA ASP A 58 -15.82 -6.90 -10.53
C ASP A 58 -15.81 -7.04 -12.06
N LYS A 59 -14.75 -7.61 -12.66
CA LYS A 59 -14.66 -7.87 -14.11
C LYS A 59 -15.39 -9.14 -14.55
N THR A 60 -15.72 -10.01 -13.59
CA THR A 60 -16.38 -11.30 -13.83
C THR A 60 -17.89 -11.26 -13.60
N GLU A 61 -18.44 -10.13 -13.16
CA GLU A 61 -19.88 -9.82 -13.21
C GLU A 61 -20.23 -9.06 -14.49
#